data_AF-A0A662E134-F1
#
_entry.id   AF-A0A662E134-F1
#
_cell.length_a   1.000
_cell.length_b   1.000
_cell.length_c   1.000
_cell.angle_alpha   90.00
_cell.angle_beta   90.00
_cell.angle_gamma   90.00
#
_symmetry.space_group_name_H-M   'P 1'
#
loop_
_entity.id
_entity.type
_entity.pdbx_description
1 polymer ?
#
loop_
_entity_poly.entity_id
_entity_poly.type
_entity_poly.pdbx_seq_one_letter_code
_entity_poly.pdbx_strand_id
1 'polypeptide(L)'
;MTTISTVDNALDSLGRIPAELERGTGPLDLKGVLYWGWHAVALLAHHRLRPARETFDHWFWDFLDAGEPAFDIERDALWEEKKRLSLIEMLDILSSEELSILKPEFFQGWQDRTTRCRTLRKGVTSVIGSSVGQAQRDRLMVLLAAYHRLLRLPSEVVSEAGILRDALPALFDLTEGLIDRDHDHSAPLLEAVAACRQALLTT
;
A
#
# COMPACT_ATOMS: atom_id res chain seq x y z
N MET A 1 24.65 -3.05 -13.36
CA MET A 1 23.22 -2.68 -13.20
C MET A 1 23.08 -2.12 -11.81
N THR A 2 22.61 -0.88 -11.67
CA THR A 2 22.31 -0.29 -10.36
C THR A 2 21.07 -1.00 -9.83
N THR A 3 21.20 -1.75 -8.74
CA THR A 3 20.06 -2.43 -8.11
C THR A 3 19.15 -1.35 -7.54
N ILE A 4 17.91 -1.29 -8.00
CA ILE A 4 16.94 -0.29 -7.56
C ILE A 4 16.40 -0.72 -6.19
N SER A 5 16.71 0.03 -5.14
CA SER A 5 16.26 -0.26 -3.75
C SER A 5 14.77 0.07 -3.58
N THR A 6 13.98 -0.88 -3.09
CA THR A 6 12.56 -0.66 -2.76
C THR A 6 12.39 0.34 -1.64
N VAL A 7 13.30 0.32 -0.67
CA VAL A 7 13.29 1.23 0.48
C VAL A 7 13.61 2.66 0.06
N ASP A 8 14.59 2.86 -0.83
CA ASP A 8 14.97 4.20 -1.29
C ASP A 8 13.84 4.83 -2.13
N ASN A 9 13.15 4.02 -2.95
CA ASN A 9 11.98 4.48 -3.69
C ASN A 9 10.77 4.76 -2.78
N ALA A 10 10.62 4.02 -1.68
CA ALA A 10 9.59 4.30 -0.69
C ALA A 10 9.89 5.64 -0.01
N LEU A 11 11.15 5.88 0.35
CA LEU A 11 11.61 7.15 0.91
C LEU A 11 11.39 8.32 -0.07
N ASP A 12 11.76 8.17 -1.34
CA ASP A 12 11.49 9.19 -2.38
C ASP A 12 9.99 9.47 -2.53
N SER A 13 9.16 8.42 -2.53
CA SER A 13 7.71 8.55 -2.61
C SER A 13 7.16 9.34 -1.42
N LEU A 14 7.59 9.02 -0.20
CA LEU A 14 7.19 9.76 1.00
C LEU A 14 7.69 11.21 0.98
N GLY A 15 8.91 11.44 0.50
CA GLY A 15 9.49 12.79 0.38
C GLY A 15 8.73 13.72 -0.57
N ARG A 16 7.95 13.17 -1.50
CA ARG A 16 7.10 13.95 -2.42
C ARG A 16 5.79 14.41 -1.79
N ILE A 17 5.27 13.68 -0.81
CA ILE A 17 3.93 13.91 -0.24
C ILE A 17 3.78 15.32 0.38
N PRO A 18 4.73 15.85 1.17
CA PRO A 18 4.61 17.20 1.73
C PRO A 18 4.37 18.28 0.65
N ALA A 19 5.14 18.24 -0.44
CA ALA A 19 4.98 19.19 -1.54
C ALA A 19 3.64 19.02 -2.29
N GLU A 20 3.09 17.80 -2.35
CA GLU A 20 1.74 17.59 -2.90
C GLU A 20 0.65 18.15 -1.98
N LEU A 21 0.80 18.02 -0.66
CA LEU A 21 -0.12 18.62 0.32
C LEU A 21 -0.09 20.16 0.26
N GLU A 22 1.09 20.76 0.07
CA GLU A 22 1.22 22.22 -0.08
C GLU A 22 0.48 22.80 -1.29
N ARG A 23 0.23 22.00 -2.33
CA ARG A 23 -0.49 22.46 -3.53
C ARG A 23 -1.97 22.72 -3.28
N GLY A 24 -2.54 22.06 -2.28
CA GLY A 24 -3.95 22.22 -1.92
C GLY A 24 -4.52 20.97 -1.25
N THR A 25 -5.71 21.14 -0.68
CA THR A 25 -6.47 20.06 -0.03
C THR A 25 -7.71 19.67 -0.80
N GLY A 26 -7.91 20.19 -2.02
CA GLY A 26 -8.98 19.75 -2.89
C GLY A 26 -8.80 18.28 -3.28
N PRO A 27 -9.88 17.57 -3.68
CA PRO A 27 -9.78 16.15 -4.00
C PRO A 27 -8.78 15.84 -5.11
N LEU A 28 -8.66 16.72 -6.11
CA LEU A 28 -7.68 16.57 -7.19
C LEU A 28 -6.24 16.87 -6.73
N ASP A 29 -6.06 17.73 -5.73
CA ASP A 29 -4.76 18.04 -5.15
C ASP A 29 -4.22 16.84 -4.36
N LEU A 30 -5.13 16.08 -3.71
CA LEU A 30 -4.79 14.85 -3.00
C LEU A 30 -4.44 13.67 -3.92
N LYS A 31 -4.60 13.80 -5.25
CA LYS A 31 -4.23 12.76 -6.22
C LYS A 31 -2.77 12.34 -6.08
N GLY A 32 -1.87 13.33 -5.95
CA GLY A 32 -0.44 13.09 -5.76
C GLY A 32 -0.17 12.37 -4.44
N VAL A 33 -0.78 12.83 -3.36
CA VAL A 33 -0.67 12.24 -2.01
C VAL A 33 -1.08 10.76 -2.02
N LEU A 34 -2.24 10.45 -2.61
CA LEU A 34 -2.75 9.08 -2.73
C LEU A 34 -1.83 8.21 -3.58
N TYR A 35 -1.37 8.74 -4.72
CA TYR A 35 -0.47 8.00 -5.60
C TYR A 35 0.83 7.62 -4.91
N TRP A 36 1.53 8.60 -4.33
CA TRP A 36 2.82 8.38 -3.67
C TRP A 36 2.68 7.58 -2.37
N GLY A 37 1.62 7.78 -1.59
CA GLY A 37 1.37 7.03 -0.37
C GLY A 37 1.10 5.55 -0.63
N TRP A 38 0.23 5.22 -1.60
CA TRP A 38 0.00 3.82 -1.97
C TRP A 38 1.23 3.17 -2.61
N HIS A 39 2.03 3.94 -3.35
CA HIS A 39 3.30 3.46 -3.89
C HIS A 39 4.30 3.11 -2.78
N ALA A 40 4.44 3.97 -1.76
CA ALA A 40 5.28 3.69 -0.60
C ALA A 40 4.82 2.43 0.16
N VAL A 41 3.50 2.28 0.39
CA VAL A 41 2.93 1.06 1.00
C VAL A 41 3.31 -0.19 0.21
N ALA A 42 3.17 -0.16 -1.12
CA ALA A 42 3.49 -1.31 -1.97
C ALA A 42 4.97 -1.69 -1.90
N LEU A 43 5.86 -0.70 -1.95
CA LEU A 43 7.30 -0.91 -1.88
C LEU A 43 7.74 -1.45 -0.52
N LEU A 44 7.22 -0.90 0.58
CA LEU A 44 7.55 -1.34 1.93
C LEU A 44 6.95 -2.73 2.23
N ALA A 45 5.71 -2.99 1.83
CA ALA A 45 5.10 -4.31 1.97
C ALA A 45 5.90 -5.37 1.20
N HIS A 46 6.30 -5.09 -0.04
CA HIS A 46 7.18 -5.98 -0.80
C HIS A 46 8.53 -6.17 -0.09
N HIS A 47 9.19 -5.09 0.35
CA HIS A 47 10.47 -5.17 1.05
C HIS A 47 10.40 -6.09 2.29
N ARG A 48 9.33 -5.99 3.07
CA ARG A 48 9.14 -6.80 4.28
C ARG A 48 8.77 -8.25 3.99
N LEU A 49 7.95 -8.51 2.97
CA LEU A 49 7.44 -9.86 2.69
C LEU A 49 8.39 -10.70 1.84
N ARG A 50 9.14 -10.07 0.93
CA ARG A 50 10.04 -10.75 -0.02
C ARG A 50 11.08 -11.66 0.66
N PRO A 51 11.77 -11.25 1.75
CA PRO A 51 12.76 -12.11 2.41
C PRO A 51 12.16 -13.39 3.00
N ALA A 52 10.89 -13.34 3.42
CA ALA A 52 10.16 -14.47 3.98
C ALA A 52 9.35 -15.24 2.93
N ARG A 53 9.59 -15.02 1.62
CA ARG A 53 8.77 -15.57 0.54
C ARG A 53 8.49 -17.07 0.70
N GLU A 54 9.52 -17.84 1.03
CA GLU A 54 9.45 -19.31 1.10
C GLU A 54 8.55 -19.83 2.23
N THR A 55 8.12 -18.95 3.14
CA THR A 55 7.14 -19.28 4.19
C THR A 55 5.69 -19.25 3.70
N PHE A 56 5.43 -18.67 2.51
CA PHE A 56 4.12 -18.59 1.90
C PHE A 56 3.90 -19.68 0.85
N ASP A 57 2.65 -19.94 0.50
CA ASP A 57 2.30 -20.83 -0.62
C ASP A 57 2.91 -20.33 -1.95
N HIS A 58 3.31 -21.27 -2.81
CA HIS A 58 3.99 -21.00 -4.07
C HIS A 58 3.21 -20.05 -5.00
N TRP A 59 1.87 -20.06 -4.97
CA TRP A 59 1.08 -19.15 -5.81
C TRP A 59 1.30 -17.67 -5.45
N PHE A 60 1.68 -17.37 -4.20
CA PHE A 60 1.95 -16.01 -3.74
C PHE A 60 3.36 -15.52 -4.12
N TRP A 61 4.26 -16.46 -4.46
CA TRP A 61 5.65 -16.15 -4.77
C TRP A 61 5.76 -15.27 -6.01
N ASP A 62 5.00 -15.55 -7.05
CA ASP A 62 5.01 -14.77 -8.30
C ASP A 62 4.70 -13.29 -8.04
N PHE A 63 3.79 -13.00 -7.10
CA PHE A 63 3.45 -11.63 -6.72
C PHE A 63 4.56 -10.95 -5.93
N LEU A 64 5.23 -11.69 -5.03
CA LEU A 64 6.39 -11.18 -4.31
C LEU A 64 7.57 -10.98 -5.24
N ASP A 65 7.76 -11.83 -6.24
CA ASP A 65 8.86 -11.72 -7.21
C ASP A 65 8.62 -10.55 -8.19
N ALA A 66 7.39 -10.32 -8.61
CA ALA A 66 7.03 -9.26 -9.56
C ALA A 66 6.99 -7.85 -8.98
N GLY A 67 6.99 -7.71 -7.64
CA GLY A 67 6.92 -6.41 -6.96
C GLY A 67 8.21 -5.57 -7.01
N GLU A 68 9.25 -6.03 -7.73
CA GLU A 68 10.45 -5.24 -7.92
C GLU A 68 10.17 -3.93 -8.68
N PRO A 69 10.73 -2.79 -8.22
CA PRO A 69 10.45 -1.45 -8.76
C PRO A 69 11.05 -1.19 -10.14
N ALA A 70 11.79 -2.16 -10.71
CA ALA A 70 12.39 -2.03 -12.02
C ALA A 70 11.31 -1.97 -13.10
N PHE A 71 11.43 -1.03 -14.04
CA PHE A 71 10.57 -0.94 -15.22
C PHE A 71 10.80 -2.14 -16.14
N ASP A 72 9.72 -2.83 -16.51
CA ASP A 72 9.74 -3.95 -17.45
C ASP A 72 8.69 -3.67 -18.53
N ILE A 73 9.17 -3.45 -19.75
CA ILE A 73 8.32 -3.01 -20.87
C ILE A 73 7.19 -4.01 -21.14
N GLU A 74 7.47 -5.31 -21.16
CA GLU A 74 6.46 -6.31 -21.51
C GLU A 74 5.45 -6.49 -20.39
N ARG A 75 5.91 -6.65 -19.15
CA ARG A 75 5.05 -6.76 -17.96
C ARG A 75 4.19 -5.51 -17.77
N ASP A 76 4.77 -4.32 -17.97
CA ASP A 76 4.14 -3.05 -17.64
C ASP A 76 3.25 -2.54 -18.78
N ALA A 77 3.59 -2.83 -20.05
CA ALA A 77 2.75 -2.50 -21.20
C ALA A 77 1.52 -3.43 -21.32
N LEU A 78 1.65 -4.70 -20.96
CA LEU A 78 0.54 -5.66 -21.04
C LEU A 78 -0.44 -5.53 -19.86
N TRP A 79 -0.08 -4.78 -18.80
CA TRP A 79 -0.87 -4.60 -17.58
C TRP A 79 -1.58 -5.89 -17.15
N GLU A 80 -0.84 -7.00 -17.06
CA GLU A 80 -1.44 -8.27 -16.68
C GLU A 80 -1.73 -8.24 -15.17
N GLU A 81 -2.99 -7.98 -14.79
CA GLU A 81 -3.45 -7.99 -13.38
C GLU A 81 -3.08 -9.27 -12.62
N LYS A 82 -2.79 -10.36 -13.34
CA LYS A 82 -2.38 -11.65 -12.76
C LYS A 82 -0.96 -11.67 -12.21
N LYS A 83 -0.13 -10.67 -12.51
CA LYS A 83 1.30 -10.63 -12.12
C LYS A 83 1.60 -9.60 -11.02
N ARG A 84 0.61 -8.85 -10.53
CA ARG A 84 0.82 -7.85 -9.48
C ARG A 84 -0.34 -7.85 -8.50
N LEU A 85 -0.06 -7.64 -7.23
CA LEU A 85 -1.12 -7.34 -6.26
C LEU A 85 -1.70 -5.98 -6.58
N SER A 86 -3.00 -5.94 -6.83
CA SER A 86 -3.77 -4.71 -6.76
C SER A 86 -3.76 -4.17 -5.32
N LEU A 87 -3.96 -2.86 -5.18
CA LEU A 87 -3.97 -2.22 -3.86
C LEU A 87 -5.07 -2.78 -2.93
N ILE A 88 -6.20 -3.24 -3.49
CA ILE A 88 -7.24 -3.92 -2.71
C ILE A 88 -6.75 -5.28 -2.20
N GLU A 89 -6.03 -6.06 -3.00
CA GLU A 89 -5.46 -7.36 -2.57
C GLU A 89 -4.39 -7.14 -1.52
N MET A 90 -3.55 -6.12 -1.69
CA MET A 90 -2.54 -5.73 -0.71
C MET A 90 -3.19 -5.32 0.63
N LEU A 91 -4.21 -4.46 0.61
CA LEU A 91 -4.96 -4.12 1.81
C LEU A 91 -5.63 -5.35 2.43
N ASP A 92 -6.11 -6.28 1.61
CA ASP A 92 -6.73 -7.52 2.07
C ASP A 92 -5.73 -8.42 2.80
N ILE A 93 -4.50 -8.59 2.30
CA ILE A 93 -3.49 -9.44 2.94
C ILE A 93 -2.86 -8.79 4.18
N LEU A 94 -2.81 -7.45 4.25
CA LEU A 94 -2.30 -6.70 5.40
C LEU A 94 -3.34 -6.56 6.52
N SER A 95 -4.60 -6.89 6.25
CA SER A 95 -5.70 -6.85 7.22
C SER A 95 -5.61 -7.97 8.25
N SER A 96 -6.17 -7.74 9.44
CA SER A 96 -6.36 -8.77 10.46
C SER A 96 -7.17 -9.97 9.91
N GLU A 97 -6.82 -11.18 10.34
CA GLU A 97 -7.48 -12.43 9.92
C GLU A 97 -8.96 -12.53 10.32
N GLU A 98 -9.38 -11.76 11.34
CA GLU A 98 -10.76 -11.72 11.83
C GLU A 98 -11.70 -10.89 10.95
N LEU A 99 -11.14 -10.04 10.08
CA LEU A 99 -11.94 -9.16 9.23
C LEU A 99 -12.50 -9.90 8.02
N SER A 100 -13.61 -9.39 7.47
CA SER A 100 -14.19 -9.91 6.23
C SER A 100 -13.19 -9.86 5.07
N ILE A 101 -13.36 -10.69 4.05
CA ILE A 101 -12.47 -10.73 2.87
C ILE A 101 -12.87 -9.61 1.90
N LEU A 102 -11.92 -8.79 1.43
CA LEU A 102 -12.20 -7.73 0.45
C LEU A 102 -12.31 -8.28 -0.97
N LYS A 103 -11.42 -9.19 -1.35
CA LYS A 103 -11.38 -9.74 -2.71
C LYS A 103 -11.31 -11.27 -2.69
N PRO A 104 -12.44 -11.96 -2.44
CA PRO A 104 -12.47 -13.43 -2.39
C PRO A 104 -11.91 -14.10 -3.65
N GLU A 105 -12.05 -13.48 -4.81
CA GLU A 105 -11.63 -14.02 -6.11
C GLU A 105 -10.11 -14.15 -6.24
N PHE A 106 -9.35 -13.37 -5.47
CA PHE A 106 -7.89 -13.42 -5.44
C PHE A 106 -7.38 -14.75 -4.85
N PHE A 107 -8.06 -15.27 -3.83
CA PHE A 107 -7.69 -16.51 -3.17
C PHE A 107 -8.19 -17.69 -4.02
N GLN A 108 -7.31 -18.22 -4.88
CA GLN A 108 -7.65 -19.32 -5.81
C GLN A 108 -8.22 -20.55 -5.09
N GLY A 109 -9.13 -21.27 -5.76
CA GLY A 109 -9.80 -22.49 -5.26
C GLY A 109 -11.17 -22.19 -4.65
N TRP A 110 -12.24 -22.86 -5.10
CA TRP A 110 -13.62 -22.51 -4.69
C TRP A 110 -14.01 -23.06 -3.31
N GLN A 111 -13.32 -24.10 -2.83
CA GLN A 111 -13.73 -24.85 -1.64
C GLN A 111 -13.17 -24.30 -0.32
N ASP A 112 -12.19 -23.38 -0.33
CA ASP A 112 -11.60 -22.91 0.94
C ASP A 112 -10.94 -21.51 0.87
N ARG A 113 -11.61 -20.54 0.23
CA ARG A 113 -11.08 -19.17 0.07
C ARG A 113 -10.86 -18.47 1.41
N THR A 114 -11.76 -18.70 2.36
CA THR A 114 -11.71 -18.05 3.67
C THR A 114 -10.54 -18.53 4.50
N THR A 115 -10.30 -19.84 4.59
CA THR A 115 -9.16 -20.34 5.36
C THR A 115 -7.84 -19.96 4.70
N ARG A 116 -7.76 -20.00 3.36
CA ARG A 116 -6.58 -19.52 2.63
C ARG A 116 -6.29 -18.04 2.89
N CYS A 117 -7.31 -17.19 2.82
CA CYS A 117 -7.18 -15.77 3.13
C CYS A 117 -6.68 -15.55 4.56
N ARG A 118 -7.31 -16.20 5.55
CA ARG A 118 -6.90 -16.10 6.96
C ARG A 118 -5.47 -16.60 7.17
N THR A 119 -5.12 -17.74 6.60
CA THR A 119 -3.78 -18.33 6.70
C THR A 119 -2.72 -17.41 6.11
N LEU A 120 -2.99 -16.82 4.93
CA LEU A 120 -2.08 -15.85 4.32
C LEU A 120 -1.94 -14.60 5.19
N ARG A 121 -3.05 -14.00 5.67
CA ARG A 121 -3.02 -12.84 6.57
C ARG A 121 -2.27 -13.13 7.86
N LYS A 122 -2.41 -14.33 8.42
CA LYS A 122 -1.66 -14.78 9.59
C LYS A 122 -0.17 -14.85 9.34
N GLY A 123 0.24 -15.44 8.21
CA GLY A 123 1.63 -15.47 7.79
C GLY A 123 2.19 -14.05 7.58
N VAL A 124 1.45 -13.20 6.87
CA VAL A 124 1.81 -11.79 6.64
C VAL A 124 1.95 -11.05 7.98
N THR A 125 0.98 -11.19 8.88
CA THR A 125 1.02 -10.57 10.23
C THR A 125 2.24 -11.05 11.02
N SER A 126 2.60 -12.34 10.91
CA SER A 126 3.79 -12.89 11.57
C SER A 126 5.09 -12.31 11.03
N VAL A 127 5.16 -11.99 9.73
CA VAL A 127 6.34 -11.39 9.09
C VAL A 127 6.42 -9.88 9.34
N ILE A 128 5.31 -9.18 9.16
CA ILE A 128 5.23 -7.73 9.36
C ILE A 128 5.34 -7.36 10.84
N GLY A 129 4.77 -8.18 11.74
CA GLY A 129 4.66 -7.93 13.18
C GLY A 129 3.40 -7.13 13.57
N SER A 130 2.56 -6.76 12.60
CA SER A 130 1.30 -6.04 12.83
C SER A 130 0.28 -6.33 11.72
N SER A 131 -0.97 -5.95 11.94
CA SER A 131 -2.05 -6.06 10.96
C SER A 131 -2.99 -4.86 11.02
N VAL A 132 -3.66 -4.57 9.90
CA VAL A 132 -4.64 -3.49 9.80
C VAL A 132 -5.95 -3.92 10.46
N GLY A 133 -6.35 -3.18 11.51
CA GLY A 133 -7.63 -3.35 12.19
C GLY A 133 -8.81 -2.70 11.46
N GLN A 134 -10.03 -2.96 11.91
CA GLN A 134 -11.28 -2.51 11.25
C GLN A 134 -11.30 -0.99 11.00
N ALA A 135 -11.07 -0.17 12.03
CA ALA A 135 -11.16 1.29 11.91
C ALA A 135 -10.15 1.86 10.90
N GLN A 136 -8.91 1.36 10.92
CA GLN A 136 -7.87 1.77 9.97
C GLN A 136 -8.22 1.29 8.55
N ARG A 137 -8.71 0.05 8.41
CA ARG A 137 -9.12 -0.52 7.13
C ARG A 137 -10.24 0.29 6.48
N ASP A 138 -11.24 0.73 7.26
CA ASP A 138 -12.34 1.53 6.72
C ASP A 138 -11.85 2.86 6.15
N ARG A 139 -10.90 3.52 6.83
CA ARG A 139 -10.23 4.74 6.33
C ARG A 139 -9.40 4.46 5.08
N LEU A 140 -8.62 3.37 5.08
CA LEU A 140 -7.83 2.97 3.91
C LEU A 140 -8.72 2.62 2.70
N MET A 141 -9.88 2.01 2.92
CA MET A 141 -10.86 1.73 1.86
C MET A 141 -11.40 3.02 1.23
N VAL A 142 -11.65 4.05 2.03
CA VAL A 142 -12.02 5.39 1.53
C VAL A 142 -10.91 5.96 0.63
N LEU A 143 -9.67 5.93 1.09
CA LEU A 143 -8.52 6.42 0.31
C LEU A 143 -8.29 5.61 -0.96
N LEU A 144 -8.52 4.30 -0.92
CA LEU A 144 -8.40 3.42 -2.07
C LEU A 144 -9.51 3.69 -3.10
N ALA A 145 -10.74 3.89 -2.65
CA ALA A 145 -11.85 4.29 -3.51
C ALA A 145 -11.57 5.64 -4.18
N ALA A 146 -11.00 6.59 -3.43
CA ALA A 146 -10.57 7.89 -3.94
C ALA A 146 -9.43 7.76 -4.96
N TYR A 147 -8.41 6.94 -4.68
CA TYR A 147 -7.31 6.64 -5.62
C TYR A 147 -7.87 6.15 -6.95
N HIS A 148 -8.78 5.16 -6.93
CA HIS A 148 -9.37 4.64 -8.14
C HIS A 148 -10.21 5.68 -8.88
N ARG A 149 -11.03 6.47 -8.17
CA ARG A 149 -11.86 7.50 -8.80
C ARG A 149 -11.06 8.67 -9.37
N LEU A 150 -10.09 9.20 -8.62
CA LEU A 150 -9.35 10.41 -8.98
C LEU A 150 -8.25 10.16 -10.01
N LEU A 151 -7.65 8.96 -10.02
CA LEU A 151 -6.60 8.60 -10.98
C LEU A 151 -7.14 7.95 -12.24
N ARG A 152 -8.24 7.17 -12.16
CA ARG A 152 -8.68 6.29 -13.25
C ARG A 152 -9.96 6.73 -13.97
N LEU A 153 -10.69 7.75 -13.51
CA LEU A 153 -11.94 8.19 -14.15
C LEU A 153 -11.84 9.62 -14.75
N PRO A 154 -12.53 9.88 -15.88
CA PRO A 154 -12.27 11.06 -16.72
C PRO A 154 -12.81 12.43 -16.25
N SER A 155 -13.78 12.56 -15.32
CA SER A 155 -14.20 13.88 -14.78
C SER A 155 -15.29 13.80 -13.70
N GLU A 156 -15.44 14.91 -12.96
CA GLU A 156 -16.46 15.24 -11.94
C GLU A 156 -16.65 14.26 -10.78
N VAL A 157 -15.54 13.81 -10.20
CA VAL A 157 -15.61 13.15 -8.89
C VAL A 157 -15.89 14.23 -7.84
N VAL A 158 -17.15 14.34 -7.42
CA VAL A 158 -17.52 15.02 -6.18
C VAL A 158 -17.03 14.12 -5.05
N SER A 159 -15.88 14.49 -4.48
CA SER A 159 -15.35 13.86 -3.27
C SER A 159 -15.25 14.94 -2.21
N GLU A 160 -15.65 14.59 -0.99
CA GLU A 160 -15.50 15.47 0.15
C GLU A 160 -14.03 15.43 0.60
N ALA A 161 -13.29 16.49 0.28
CA ALA A 161 -11.89 16.65 0.65
C ALA A 161 -11.63 16.38 2.13
N GLY A 162 -12.53 16.83 3.02
CA GLY A 162 -12.44 16.60 4.47
C GLY A 162 -12.39 15.12 4.83
N ILE A 163 -13.26 14.29 4.24
CA ILE A 163 -13.27 12.84 4.49
C ILE A 163 -11.94 12.19 4.07
N LEU A 164 -11.39 12.60 2.92
CA LEU A 164 -10.10 12.10 2.45
C LEU A 164 -8.97 12.53 3.38
N ARG A 165 -8.94 13.81 3.75
CA ARG A 165 -7.96 14.39 4.66
C ARG A 165 -7.96 13.69 6.02
N ASP A 166 -9.15 13.45 6.58
CA ASP A 166 -9.33 12.75 7.86
C ASP A 166 -8.90 11.28 7.79
N ALA A 167 -8.90 10.68 6.59
CA ALA A 167 -8.48 9.30 6.38
C ALA A 167 -6.97 9.17 6.12
N LEU A 168 -6.28 10.21 5.64
CA LEU A 168 -4.84 10.18 5.34
C LEU A 168 -3.95 9.69 6.50
N PRO A 169 -4.21 10.00 7.79
CA PRO A 169 -3.43 9.45 8.88
C PRO A 169 -3.36 7.92 8.88
N ALA A 170 -4.44 7.23 8.47
CA ALA A 170 -4.46 5.77 8.40
C ALA A 170 -3.47 5.20 7.38
N LEU A 171 -3.21 5.94 6.28
CA LEU A 171 -2.21 5.58 5.28
C LEU A 171 -0.80 5.75 5.83
N PHE A 172 -0.55 6.84 6.56
CA PHE A 172 0.74 7.07 7.22
C PHE A 172 1.01 6.07 8.35
N ASP A 173 -0.02 5.71 9.13
CA ASP A 173 0.05 4.65 10.13
C ASP A 173 0.40 3.30 9.50
N LEU A 174 -0.19 2.99 8.33
CA LEU A 174 0.12 1.77 7.59
C LEU A 174 1.56 1.77 7.10
N THR A 175 2.00 2.85 6.45
CA THR A 175 3.39 3.01 6.00
C THR A 175 4.36 2.84 7.16
N GLU A 176 4.11 3.50 8.30
CA GLU A 176 4.95 3.41 9.49
C GLU A 176 5.02 1.98 10.05
N GLY A 177 3.89 1.27 10.07
CA GLY A 177 3.82 -0.13 10.49
C GLY A 177 4.56 -1.11 9.56
N LEU A 178 4.82 -0.71 8.31
CA LEU A 178 5.59 -1.48 7.34
C LEU A 178 7.09 -1.16 7.35
N ILE A 179 7.54 -0.14 8.10
CA ILE A 179 8.96 0.18 8.22
C ILE A 179 9.65 -0.92 9.02
N ASP A 180 10.65 -1.54 8.40
CA ASP A 180 11.58 -2.41 9.11
C ASP A 180 12.43 -1.58 10.08
N ARG A 181 12.25 -1.79 11.38
CA ARG A 181 12.96 -1.02 12.42
C ARG A 181 14.44 -1.35 12.49
N ASP A 182 14.85 -2.50 11.97
CA ASP A 182 16.24 -2.96 11.99
C ASP A 182 17.00 -2.61 10.69
N HIS A 183 16.33 -1.98 9.72
CA HIS A 183 16.94 -1.56 8.46
C HIS A 183 17.63 -0.18 8.60
N ASP A 184 18.75 0.02 7.90
CA ASP A 184 19.57 1.26 7.96
C ASP A 184 18.78 2.54 7.60
N HIS A 185 17.74 2.40 6.79
CA HIS A 185 16.86 3.50 6.36
C HIS A 185 15.61 3.69 7.24
N SER A 186 15.51 2.98 8.36
CA SER A 186 14.35 3.08 9.27
C SER A 186 14.14 4.51 9.78
N ALA A 187 15.19 5.17 10.27
CA ALA A 187 15.12 6.55 10.77
C ALA A 187 14.71 7.56 9.68
N PRO A 188 15.36 7.61 8.49
CA PRO A 188 14.90 8.45 7.39
C PRO A 188 13.44 8.22 6.97
N LEU A 189 12.98 6.97 6.92
CA LEU A 189 11.58 6.67 6.60
C LEU A 189 10.61 7.20 7.66
N LEU A 190 10.96 7.05 8.95
CA LEU A 190 10.15 7.57 10.06
C LEU A 190 10.08 9.10 10.05
N GLU A 191 11.20 9.76 9.77
CA GLU A 191 11.27 11.21 9.59
C GLU A 191 10.40 11.66 8.40
N ALA A 192 10.44 10.94 7.28
CA ALA A 192 9.61 11.24 6.12
C ALA A 192 8.10 11.07 6.43
N VAL A 193 7.72 10.02 7.16
CA VAL A 193 6.33 9.85 7.64
C VAL A 193 5.93 10.98 8.58
N ALA A 194 6.79 11.37 9.52
CA ALA A 194 6.54 12.49 10.41
C ALA A 194 6.35 13.81 9.65
N ALA A 195 7.17 14.06 8.63
CA ALA A 195 7.02 15.23 7.75
C ALA A 195 5.69 15.22 6.99
N CYS A 196 5.23 14.06 6.50
CA CYS A 196 3.92 13.91 5.87
C CYS A 196 2.78 14.28 6.85
N ARG A 197 2.85 13.80 8.10
CA ARG A 197 1.87 14.14 9.14
C ARG A 197 1.90 15.62 9.47
N GLN A 198 3.09 16.22 9.59
CA GLN A 198 3.23 17.64 9.87
C GLN A 198 2.64 18.50 8.75
N ALA A 199 2.96 18.19 7.49
CA ALA A 199 2.39 18.87 6.34
C ALA A 199 0.85 18.79 6.33
N LEU A 200 0.30 17.60 6.65
CA LEU A 200 -1.15 17.41 6.73
C LEU A 200 -1.80 18.28 7.81
N LEU A 201 -1.12 18.58 8.92
CA LEU A 201 -1.62 19.44 9.99
C LEU A 201 -1.55 20.93 9.64
N THR A 202 -0.60 21.33 8.79
CA THR A 202 -0.37 22.73 8.43
C THR A 202 -1.13 23.20 7.18
N THR A 203 -1.70 22.26 6.41
CA THR A 203 -2.56 22.57 5.25
C THR A 203 -4.01 22.72 5.67
#